data_AF-A0A4S4GT20-F1
#
_entry.id   AF-A0A4S4GT20-F1
#
_cell.length_a   1.000
_cell.length_b   1.000
_cell.length_c   1.000
_cell.angle_alpha   90.00
_cell.angle_beta   90.00
_cell.angle_gamma   90.00
#
_symmetry.space_group_name_H-M   'P 1'
#
loop_
_entity.id
_entity.type
_entity.pdbx_description
1 polymer ?
#
loop_
_entity_poly.entity_id
_entity_poly.type
_entity_poly.pdbx_seq_one_letter_code
_entity_poly.pdbx_strand_id
1 'polypeptide(L)'
;MSQQNLTLAYLNEDDRAYGLAGMMISLASLNAIDRVAEICLDSDGPMVEFSHEFYFQGSPSISPKATWDNLVQNFHITTAMVLSNVMARSVVRLKKDAPEEIMKEIYKEVEKEGHDTCALEDDEIENLYNNALMRTKRLFFNPRLHPAIDEFARIISRRRILSGREIRDELHFLQLI
;
A
#
# COMPACT_ATOMS: atom_id res chain seq x y z
N MET A 1 -13.05 -9.89 -26.50
CA MET A 1 -12.45 -9.85 -25.15
C MET A 1 -12.86 -8.53 -24.53
N SER A 2 -13.63 -8.53 -23.42
CA SER A 2 -13.95 -7.29 -22.71
C SER A 2 -12.66 -6.69 -22.17
N GLN A 3 -12.41 -5.41 -22.44
CA GLN A 3 -11.33 -4.67 -21.78
C GLN A 3 -11.66 -4.62 -20.28
N GLN A 4 -10.87 -5.31 -19.46
CA GLN A 4 -10.92 -5.10 -18.01
C GLN A 4 -10.42 -3.68 -17.74
N ASN A 5 -11.33 -2.78 -17.39
CA ASN A 5 -11.01 -1.43 -16.96
C ASN A 5 -10.77 -1.44 -15.45
N LEU A 6 -9.63 -0.93 -15.03
CA LEU A 6 -9.29 -0.78 -13.61
C LEU A 6 -10.28 0.19 -12.95
N THR A 7 -10.78 -0.19 -11.77
CA THR A 7 -11.58 0.67 -10.88
C THR A 7 -10.97 0.65 -9.48
N LEU A 8 -11.41 1.55 -8.59
CA LEU A 8 -10.98 1.51 -7.18
C LEU A 8 -11.42 0.21 -6.50
N ALA A 9 -12.62 -0.28 -6.81
CA ALA A 9 -13.10 -1.59 -6.36
C ALA A 9 -12.33 -2.74 -7.03
N TYR A 10 -12.21 -3.87 -6.34
CA TYR A 10 -11.59 -5.06 -6.92
C TYR A 10 -12.54 -5.77 -7.87
N LEU A 11 -12.01 -6.17 -9.03
CA LEU A 11 -12.79 -6.84 -10.08
C LEU A 11 -12.97 -8.35 -9.83
N ASN A 12 -12.01 -8.98 -9.18
CA ASN A 12 -11.97 -10.42 -8.89
C ASN A 12 -10.88 -10.73 -7.85
N GLU A 13 -10.72 -12.01 -7.50
CA GLU A 13 -9.73 -12.47 -6.51
C GLU A 13 -8.29 -12.16 -6.95
N ASP A 14 -7.94 -12.36 -8.23
CA ASP A 14 -6.60 -12.00 -8.72
C ASP A 14 -6.32 -10.52 -8.50
N ASP A 15 -7.27 -9.66 -8.86
CA ASP A 15 -7.15 -8.21 -8.69
C ASP A 15 -6.96 -7.81 -7.22
N ARG A 16 -7.63 -8.50 -6.27
CA ARG A 16 -7.39 -8.36 -4.83
C ARG A 16 -5.97 -8.77 -4.45
N ALA A 17 -5.52 -9.93 -4.92
CA ALA A 17 -4.20 -10.48 -4.56
C ALA A 17 -3.05 -9.59 -5.04
N TYR A 18 -3.14 -9.04 -6.25
CA TYR A 18 -2.16 -8.06 -6.75
C TYR A 18 -2.21 -6.76 -5.95
N GLY A 19 -3.41 -6.26 -5.63
CA GLY A 19 -3.56 -5.08 -4.80
C GLY A 19 -2.90 -5.25 -3.42
N LEU A 20 -3.13 -6.39 -2.78
CA LEU A 20 -2.57 -6.73 -1.47
C LEU A 20 -1.05 -6.94 -1.53
N ALA A 21 -0.55 -7.60 -2.58
CA ALA A 21 0.90 -7.72 -2.83
C ALA A 21 1.56 -6.33 -2.96
N GLY A 22 0.93 -5.42 -3.71
CA GLY A 22 1.40 -4.05 -3.86
C GLY A 22 1.48 -3.30 -2.53
N MET A 23 0.46 -3.43 -1.68
CA MET A 23 0.46 -2.85 -0.34
C MET A 23 1.63 -3.37 0.52
N MET A 24 1.86 -4.68 0.54
CA MET A 24 2.94 -5.26 1.34
C MET A 24 4.33 -4.87 0.86
N ILE A 25 4.56 -4.82 -0.46
CA ILE A 25 5.82 -4.35 -1.04
C ILE A 25 6.07 -2.88 -0.67
N SER A 26 5.03 -2.06 -0.67
CA SER A 26 5.15 -0.64 -0.29
C SER A 26 5.59 -0.48 1.17
N LEU A 27 5.00 -1.27 2.09
CA LEU A 27 5.36 -1.28 3.50
C LEU A 27 6.80 -1.73 3.69
N ALA A 28 7.21 -2.78 2.99
CA ALA A 28 8.58 -3.27 3.04
C ALA A 28 9.58 -2.22 2.51
N SER A 29 9.25 -1.53 1.41
CA SER A 29 10.07 -0.44 0.86
C SER A 29 10.23 0.75 1.82
N LEU A 30 9.27 0.94 2.73
CA LEU A 30 9.26 1.97 3.76
C LEU A 30 9.86 1.49 5.10
N ASN A 31 10.41 0.28 5.16
CA ASN A 31 10.84 -0.38 6.40
C ASN A 31 9.73 -0.42 7.47
N ALA A 32 8.49 -0.57 7.02
CA ALA A 32 7.29 -0.54 7.85
C ALA A 32 6.55 -1.90 7.90
N ILE A 33 7.16 -2.97 7.38
CA ILE A 33 6.50 -4.29 7.34
C ILE A 33 6.27 -4.88 8.74
N ASP A 34 7.09 -4.50 9.73
CA ASP A 34 6.88 -4.88 11.14
C ASP A 34 5.57 -4.33 11.72
N ARG A 35 4.97 -3.33 11.07
CA ARG A 35 3.68 -2.79 11.50
C ARG A 35 2.52 -3.70 11.12
N VAL A 36 2.71 -4.71 10.28
CA VAL A 36 1.65 -5.64 9.87
C VAL A 36 1.56 -6.79 10.86
N ALA A 37 0.38 -7.02 11.43
CA ALA A 37 0.10 -8.21 12.21
C ALA A 37 -0.23 -9.38 11.27
N GLU A 38 -1.18 -9.17 10.36
CA GLU A 38 -1.70 -10.18 9.45
C GLU A 38 -2.26 -9.53 8.18
N ILE A 39 -2.27 -10.28 7.08
CA ILE A 39 -3.11 -10.00 5.92
C ILE A 39 -4.07 -11.14 5.66
N CYS A 40 -5.28 -10.81 5.20
CA CYS A 40 -6.32 -11.77 4.83
C CYS A 40 -7.00 -11.34 3.53
N LEU A 41 -6.84 -12.15 2.48
CA LEU A 41 -7.44 -11.92 1.16
C LEU A 41 -8.97 -12.00 1.19
N ASP A 42 -9.49 -12.83 2.10
CA ASP A 42 -10.91 -13.12 2.29
C ASP A 42 -11.63 -12.14 3.21
N SER A 43 -10.93 -11.10 3.68
CA SER A 43 -11.54 -10.11 4.56
C SER A 43 -12.70 -9.40 3.85
N ASP A 44 -13.84 -9.34 4.55
CA ASP A 44 -14.98 -8.48 4.19
C ASP A 44 -14.66 -7.00 4.45
N GLY A 45 -13.67 -6.72 5.29
CA GLY A 45 -13.19 -5.39 5.66
C GLY A 45 -11.78 -5.11 5.12
N PRO A 46 -10.94 -4.39 5.88
CA PRO A 46 -9.53 -4.22 5.54
C PRO A 46 -8.83 -5.56 5.36
N MET A 47 -8.07 -5.72 4.27
CA MET A 47 -7.27 -6.93 4.03
C MET A 47 -5.96 -6.94 4.82
N VAL A 48 -5.62 -5.84 5.50
CA VAL A 48 -4.40 -5.67 6.29
C VAL A 48 -4.80 -5.33 7.71
N GLU A 49 -4.38 -6.16 8.65
CA GLU A 49 -4.44 -5.89 10.08
C GLU A 49 -3.08 -5.36 10.53
N PHE A 50 -3.07 -4.18 11.15
CA PHE A 50 -1.86 -3.60 11.69
C PHE A 50 -1.67 -3.97 13.17
N SER A 51 -0.41 -4.01 13.59
CA SER A 51 -0.05 -4.11 15.00
C SER A 51 -0.44 -2.84 15.78
N HIS A 52 -0.48 -2.95 17.12
CA HIS A 52 -0.79 -1.83 18.02
C HIS A 52 0.16 -0.63 17.89
N GLU A 53 1.33 -0.80 17.27
CA GLU A 53 2.28 0.30 17.01
C GLU A 53 1.83 1.23 15.87
N PHE A 54 0.92 0.75 15.01
CA PHE A 54 0.31 1.58 13.96
C PHE A 54 -0.82 2.45 14.51
N TYR A 55 -1.61 1.94 15.45
CA TYR A 55 -2.74 2.68 16.00
C TYR A 55 -2.29 3.79 16.95
N PHE A 56 -3.09 4.86 17.01
CA PHE A 56 -2.83 6.04 17.84
C PHE A 56 -2.51 5.67 19.30
N GLN A 57 -1.33 6.08 19.77
CA GLN A 57 -0.92 5.91 21.16
C GLN A 57 -1.11 7.21 21.94
N GLY A 58 -2.30 7.38 22.52
CA GLY A 58 -2.60 8.46 23.45
C GLY A 58 -2.13 8.10 24.86
N SER A 59 -0.89 8.41 25.21
CA SER A 59 -0.38 8.29 26.58
C SER A 59 0.12 9.66 27.08
N PRO A 60 -0.17 10.06 28.34
CA PRO A 60 0.44 11.24 28.95
C PRO A 60 1.98 11.20 28.98
N SER A 61 2.58 10.02 28.79
CA SER A 61 4.03 9.83 28.72
C SER A 61 4.61 10.08 27.32
N ILE A 62 3.79 10.27 26.29
CA ILE A 62 4.20 10.53 24.90
C ILE A 62 4.00 12.02 24.61
N SER A 63 4.99 12.64 23.98
CA SER A 63 4.89 14.06 23.65
C SER A 63 3.90 14.28 22.50
N PRO A 64 3.17 15.41 22.46
CA PRO A 64 2.30 15.74 21.34
C PRO A 64 3.02 15.72 19.99
N LYS A 65 4.29 16.13 19.96
CA LYS A 65 5.13 16.05 18.77
C LYS A 65 5.32 14.60 18.29
N ALA A 66 5.69 13.68 19.19
CA ALA A 66 5.90 12.28 18.82
C ALA A 66 4.60 11.63 18.32
N THR A 67 3.46 12.01 18.90
CA THR A 67 2.14 11.58 18.42
C THR A 67 1.85 12.10 17.01
N TRP A 68 2.11 13.39 16.75
CA TRP A 68 1.91 13.99 15.42
C TRP A 68 2.87 13.40 14.37
N ASP A 69 4.14 13.23 14.71
CA ASP A 69 5.14 12.59 13.83
C ASP A 69 4.68 11.16 13.42
N ASN A 70 4.06 10.42 14.35
CA ASN A 70 3.49 9.10 14.06
C ASN A 70 2.27 9.17 13.12
N LEU A 71 1.38 10.15 13.30
CA LEU A 71 0.24 10.39 12.40
C LEU A 71 0.71 10.66 10.97
N VAL A 72 1.65 11.59 10.80
CA VAL A 72 2.22 11.92 9.48
C VAL A 72 2.90 10.70 8.85
N GLN A 73 3.61 9.89 9.66
CA GLN A 73 4.22 8.65 9.18
C GLN A 73 3.18 7.62 8.72
N ASN A 74 2.09 7.45 9.47
CA ASN A 74 0.99 6.56 9.10
C ASN A 74 0.30 7.04 7.82
N PHE A 75 0.09 8.35 7.67
CA PHE A 75 -0.44 8.96 6.46
C PHE A 75 0.45 8.71 5.24
N HIS A 76 1.78 8.81 5.40
CA HIS A 76 2.73 8.45 4.35
C HIS A 76 2.61 6.97 3.96
N ILE A 77 2.51 6.08 4.96
CA ILE A 77 2.37 4.63 4.76
C ILE A 77 1.09 4.31 3.99
N THR A 78 -0.06 4.83 4.42
CA THR A 78 -1.36 4.53 3.80
C THR A 78 -1.44 5.09 2.37
N THR A 79 -0.85 6.27 2.14
CA THR A 79 -0.69 6.86 0.80
C THR A 79 0.14 5.97 -0.12
N ALA A 80 1.29 5.47 0.35
CA ALA A 80 2.12 4.55 -0.43
C ALA A 80 1.41 3.22 -0.71
N MET A 81 0.62 2.72 0.25
CA MET A 81 -0.15 1.48 0.11
C MET A 81 -1.23 1.57 -0.96
N VAL A 82 -2.03 2.64 -0.98
CA VAL A 82 -3.09 2.82 -1.99
C VAL A 82 -2.51 2.99 -3.40
N LEU A 83 -1.42 3.76 -3.53
CA LEU A 83 -0.72 3.93 -4.79
C LEU A 83 -0.14 2.61 -5.29
N SER A 84 0.48 1.83 -4.40
CA SER A 84 1.09 0.54 -4.75
C SER A 84 0.07 -0.53 -5.05
N ASN A 85 -1.11 -0.49 -4.40
CA ASN A 85 -2.24 -1.35 -4.75
C ASN A 85 -2.67 -1.16 -6.20
N VAL A 86 -2.91 0.10 -6.58
CA VAL A 86 -3.32 0.45 -7.94
C VAL A 86 -2.24 0.11 -8.95
N MET A 87 -0.98 0.40 -8.65
CA MET A 87 0.15 0.15 -9.56
C MET A 87 0.45 -1.34 -9.76
N ALA A 88 0.31 -2.17 -8.72
CA ALA A 88 0.43 -3.62 -8.87
C ALA A 88 -0.69 -4.18 -9.78
N ARG A 89 -1.92 -3.70 -9.59
CA ARG A 89 -3.08 -4.12 -10.39
C ARG A 89 -3.02 -3.63 -11.84
N SER A 90 -2.57 -2.41 -12.08
CA SER A 90 -2.48 -1.86 -13.43
C SER A 90 -1.21 -2.32 -14.15
N VAL A 91 -0.05 -1.96 -13.62
CA VAL A 91 1.24 -2.10 -14.32
C VAL A 91 1.69 -3.55 -14.33
N VAL A 92 1.51 -4.28 -13.24
CA VAL A 92 1.98 -5.66 -13.15
C VAL A 92 0.92 -6.64 -13.65
N ARG A 93 -0.32 -6.58 -13.17
CA ARG A 93 -1.37 -7.53 -13.60
C ARG A 93 -1.91 -7.22 -15.00
N LEU A 94 -2.35 -5.99 -15.25
CA LEU A 94 -2.97 -5.61 -16.53
C LEU A 94 -1.97 -5.18 -17.62
N LYS A 95 -0.70 -5.01 -17.26
CA LYS A 95 0.38 -4.51 -18.14
C LYS A 95 0.02 -3.18 -18.82
N LYS A 96 -0.62 -2.27 -18.06
CA LYS A 96 -1.05 -0.94 -18.49
C LYS A 96 -0.79 0.09 -17.41
N ASP A 97 -0.70 1.35 -17.82
CA ASP A 97 -0.65 2.45 -16.85
C ASP A 97 -1.94 2.56 -16.05
N ALA A 98 -1.83 3.07 -14.82
CA ALA A 98 -2.99 3.41 -14.01
C ALA A 98 -3.81 4.52 -14.71
N PRO A 99 -5.14 4.40 -14.82
CA PRO A 99 -5.97 5.44 -15.40
C PRO A 99 -5.81 6.76 -14.63
N GLU A 100 -5.67 7.87 -15.35
CA GLU A 100 -5.47 9.20 -14.76
C GLU A 100 -6.59 9.59 -13.79
N GLU A 101 -7.84 9.25 -14.12
CA GLU A 101 -8.99 9.53 -13.27
C GLU A 101 -8.93 8.81 -11.91
N ILE A 102 -8.43 7.57 -11.88
CA ILE A 102 -8.22 6.83 -10.63
C ILE A 102 -7.13 7.51 -9.79
N MET A 103 -6.05 7.97 -10.43
CA MET A 103 -4.97 8.68 -9.74
C MET A 103 -5.42 10.03 -9.18
N LYS A 104 -6.29 10.76 -9.90
CA LYS A 104 -6.92 12.00 -9.42
C LYS A 104 -7.82 11.76 -8.22
N GLU A 105 -8.63 10.69 -8.26
CA GLU A 105 -9.51 10.32 -7.16
C GLU A 105 -8.71 9.96 -5.91
N ILE A 106 -7.62 9.20 -6.05
CA ILE A 106 -6.70 8.92 -4.94
C ILE A 106 -6.09 10.20 -4.38
N TYR A 107 -5.60 11.09 -5.25
CA TYR A 107 -5.00 12.35 -4.80
C TYR A 107 -5.98 13.20 -3.98
N LYS A 108 -7.23 13.29 -4.42
CA LYS A 108 -8.29 14.01 -3.70
C LYS A 108 -8.55 13.45 -2.30
N GLU A 109 -8.58 12.13 -2.16
CA GLU A 109 -8.75 11.51 -0.82
C GLU A 109 -7.49 11.68 0.05
N VAL A 110 -6.30 11.68 -0.55
CA VAL A 110 -5.03 11.97 0.15
C VAL A 110 -5.00 13.41 0.65
N GLU A 111 -5.42 14.38 -0.16
CA GLU A 111 -5.55 15.80 0.21
C GLU A 111 -6.49 15.96 1.42
N LYS A 112 -7.68 15.37 1.34
CA LYS A 112 -8.66 15.39 2.43
C LYS A 112 -8.10 14.78 3.73
N GLU A 113 -7.52 13.58 3.67
CA GLU A 113 -6.95 12.90 4.84
C GLU A 113 -5.76 13.67 5.44
N GLY A 114 -4.93 14.29 4.58
CA GLY A 114 -3.80 15.13 5.01
C GLY A 114 -4.24 16.33 5.84
N HIS A 115 -5.32 17.00 5.44
CA HIS A 115 -5.91 18.08 6.23
C HIS A 115 -6.60 17.57 7.49
N ASP A 116 -7.50 16.59 7.36
CA ASP A 116 -8.39 16.15 8.45
C ASP A 116 -7.61 15.48 9.59
N THR A 117 -6.61 14.64 9.26
CA THR A 117 -5.90 13.81 10.22
C THR A 117 -4.57 14.41 10.66
N CYS A 118 -3.83 15.05 9.74
CA CYS A 118 -2.47 15.53 10.00
C CYS A 118 -2.36 17.05 10.12
N ALA A 119 -3.41 17.80 9.77
CA ALA A 119 -3.41 19.27 9.71
C ALA A 119 -2.24 19.81 8.86
N LEU A 120 -1.94 19.13 7.76
CA LEU A 120 -0.92 19.55 6.80
C LEU A 120 -1.46 20.62 5.84
N GLU A 121 -0.56 21.43 5.31
CA GLU A 121 -0.84 22.38 4.24
C GLU A 121 -0.78 21.71 2.85
N ASP A 122 -1.40 22.32 1.84
CA ASP A 122 -1.51 21.77 0.48
C ASP A 122 -0.16 21.34 -0.12
N ASP A 123 0.89 22.15 0.09
CA ASP A 123 2.23 21.90 -0.46
C ASP A 123 2.94 20.74 0.27
N GLU A 124 2.70 20.56 1.56
CA GLU A 124 3.19 19.42 2.33
C GLU A 124 2.53 18.12 1.86
N ILE A 125 1.22 18.15 1.62
CA ILE A 125 0.46 17.00 1.12
C ILE A 125 0.89 16.64 -0.30
N GLU A 126 0.99 17.63 -1.20
CA GLU A 126 1.45 17.44 -2.57
C GLU A 126 2.86 16.82 -2.59
N ASN A 127 3.78 17.35 -1.79
CA ASN A 127 5.14 16.83 -1.72
C ASN A 127 5.17 15.38 -1.20
N LEU A 128 4.40 15.07 -0.16
CA LEU A 128 4.30 13.71 0.38
C LEU A 128 3.75 12.73 -0.67
N TYR A 129 2.66 13.10 -1.34
CA TYR A 129 2.05 12.31 -2.40
C TYR A 129 3.02 12.07 -3.56
N ASN A 130 3.68 13.12 -4.05
CA ASN A 130 4.64 13.04 -5.16
C ASN A 130 5.83 12.14 -4.81
N ASN A 131 6.32 12.19 -3.58
CA ASN A 131 7.38 11.30 -3.10
C ASN A 131 6.93 9.84 -3.07
N ALA A 132 5.73 9.56 -2.53
CA ALA A 132 5.15 8.22 -2.51
C ALA A 132 4.91 7.69 -3.93
N LEU A 133 4.39 8.52 -4.83
CA LEU A 133 4.13 8.18 -6.23
C LEU A 133 5.43 7.89 -6.99
N MET A 134 6.47 8.72 -6.82
CA MET A 134 7.77 8.51 -7.44
C MET A 134 8.37 7.16 -7.01
N ARG A 135 8.34 6.85 -5.70
CA ARG A 135 8.85 5.58 -5.16
C ARG A 135 8.05 4.40 -5.71
N THR A 136 6.73 4.49 -5.71
CA THR A 136 5.83 3.47 -6.26
C THR A 136 6.13 3.23 -7.75
N LYS A 137 6.24 4.29 -8.55
CA LYS A 137 6.59 4.17 -9.97
C LYS A 137 7.92 3.44 -10.17
N ARG A 138 8.96 3.77 -9.40
CA ARG A 138 10.27 3.08 -9.48
C ARG A 138 10.17 1.58 -9.23
N LEU A 139 9.31 1.15 -8.30
CA LEU A 139 9.08 -0.26 -8.00
C LEU A 139 8.31 -0.95 -9.13
N PHE A 140 7.10 -0.48 -9.44
CA PHE A 140 6.19 -1.23 -10.32
C PHE A 140 6.46 -1.05 -11.81
N PHE A 141 7.14 0.02 -12.23
CA PHE A 141 7.58 0.17 -13.63
C PHE A 141 8.89 -0.55 -13.92
N ASN A 142 9.55 -1.15 -12.92
CA ASN A 142 10.73 -1.99 -13.16
C ASN A 142 10.30 -3.41 -13.57
N PRO A 143 10.40 -3.79 -14.85
CA PRO A 143 9.89 -5.09 -15.32
C PRO A 143 10.64 -6.28 -14.72
N ARG A 144 11.85 -6.07 -14.19
CA ARG A 144 12.64 -7.11 -13.53
C ARG A 144 12.00 -7.62 -12.24
N LEU A 145 11.18 -6.79 -11.60
CA LEU A 145 10.47 -7.16 -10.37
C LEU A 145 9.14 -7.87 -10.65
N HIS A 146 8.58 -7.75 -11.86
CA HIS A 146 7.26 -8.30 -12.18
C HIS A 146 7.14 -9.80 -11.90
N PRO A 147 8.10 -10.67 -12.26
CA PRO A 147 7.98 -12.10 -11.96
C PRO A 147 7.90 -12.41 -10.46
N ALA A 148 8.65 -11.67 -9.63
CA ALA A 148 8.61 -11.79 -8.18
C ALA A 148 7.28 -11.28 -7.60
N ILE A 149 6.75 -10.17 -8.13
CA ILE A 149 5.44 -9.64 -7.73
C ILE A 149 4.31 -10.61 -8.13
N ASP A 150 4.37 -11.17 -9.34
CA ASP A 150 3.42 -12.17 -9.84
C ASP A 150 3.45 -13.45 -8.97
N GLU A 151 4.63 -13.87 -8.51
CA GLU A 151 4.77 -14.99 -7.58
C GLU A 151 4.20 -14.65 -6.20
N PHE A 152 4.49 -13.46 -5.68
CA PHE A 152 3.99 -13.04 -4.38
C PHE A 152 2.46 -12.96 -4.35
N ALA A 153 1.85 -12.40 -5.40
CA ALA A 153 0.39 -12.39 -5.55
C ALA A 153 -0.19 -13.83 -5.60
N ARG A 154 0.50 -14.77 -6.25
CA ARG A 154 0.11 -16.19 -6.27
C ARG A 154 0.23 -16.85 -4.90
N ILE A 155 1.27 -16.51 -4.12
CA ILE A 155 1.44 -16.98 -2.74
C ILE A 155 0.27 -16.47 -1.89
N ILE A 156 -0.06 -15.18 -1.97
CA ILE A 156 -1.21 -14.59 -1.25
C ILE A 156 -2.52 -15.29 -1.64
N SER A 157 -2.80 -15.48 -2.94
CA SER A 157 -4.02 -16.18 -3.39
C SER A 157 -4.10 -17.62 -2.89
N ARG A 158 -2.97 -18.34 -2.84
CA ARG A 158 -2.92 -19.73 -2.35
C ARG A 158 -3.05 -19.83 -0.84
N ARG A 159 -2.32 -19.00 -0.11
CA ARG A 159 -2.23 -19.07 1.36
C ARG A 159 -3.41 -18.38 2.04
N ARG A 160 -4.03 -17.40 1.37
CA ARG A 160 -5.19 -16.60 1.78
C ARG A 160 -4.95 -15.70 2.98
N ILE A 161 -4.21 -16.19 3.98
CA ILE A 161 -3.81 -15.51 5.21
C ILE A 161 -2.29 -15.62 5.38
N LEU A 162 -1.64 -14.52 5.77
CA LEU A 162 -0.22 -14.47 6.10
C LEU A 162 0.03 -13.53 7.27
N SER A 163 0.81 -13.97 8.26
CA SER A 163 1.32 -13.10 9.32
C SER A 163 2.41 -12.14 8.80
N GLY A 164 2.65 -11.03 9.50
CA GLY A 164 3.71 -10.07 9.15
C GLY A 164 5.09 -10.71 9.01
N ARG A 165 5.39 -11.72 9.85
CA ARG A 165 6.64 -12.50 9.76
C ARG A 165 6.73 -13.30 8.46
N GLU A 166 5.67 -14.01 8.11
CA GLU A 166 5.65 -14.80 6.87
C GLU A 166 5.75 -13.90 5.65
N ILE A 167 5.09 -12.74 5.66
CA ILE A 167 5.21 -11.75 4.58
C ILE A 167 6.67 -11.31 4.40
N ARG A 168 7.36 -10.98 5.50
CA ARG A 168 8.79 -10.62 5.46
C ARG A 168 9.64 -11.75 4.87
N ASP A 169 9.39 -12.99 5.30
CA ASP A 169 10.13 -14.16 4.82
C ASP A 169 9.92 -14.35 3.31
N GLU A 170 8.67 -14.30 2.82
CA GLU A 170 8.35 -14.42 1.39
C GLU A 170 9.00 -13.29 0.56
N LEU A 171 8.93 -12.03 1.03
CA LEU A 171 9.55 -10.90 0.33
C LEU A 171 11.07 -11.04 0.24
N HIS A 172 11.72 -11.60 1.27
CA HIS A 172 13.16 -11.87 1.25
C HIS A 172 13.50 -13.01 0.27
N PHE A 173 12.75 -14.11 0.28
CA PHE A 173 12.93 -15.22 -0.66
C PHE A 173 12.77 -14.78 -2.12
N LEU A 174 11.85 -13.85 -2.38
CA LEU A 174 11.58 -13.30 -3.70
C LEU A 174 12.52 -12.15 -4.09
N GLN A 175 13.48 -11.78 -3.23
CA GLN A 175 14.43 -10.69 -3.44
C GLN A 175 13.75 -9.33 -3.70
N LEU A 176 12.61 -9.11 -3.03
CA LEU A 176 11.88 -7.84 -3.07
C LEU A 176 12.34 -6.88 -1.97
N ILE A 177 13.07 -7.39 -0.96
CA ILE A 177 13.76 -6.64 0.11
C ILE A 177 15.07 -7.29 0.53
#